data_AF-A0A3D1M1X6-F1
#
_entry.id   AF-A0A3D1M1X6-F1
#
_cell.length_a   1.000
_cell.length_b   1.000
_cell.length_c   1.000
_cell.angle_alpha   90.00
_cell.angle_beta   90.00
_cell.angle_gamma   90.00
#
_symmetry.space_group_name_H-M   'P 1'
#
loop_
_entity.id
_entity.type
_entity.pdbx_description
1 polymer ?
#
loop_
_entity_poly.entity_id
_entity_poly.type
_entity_poly.pdbx_seq_one_letter_code
_entity_poly.pdbx_strand_id
1 'polypeptide(L)'
;LVFDSEYAEIINQIKDDLPNITKFVQVVDTFPKSDLVAGPEYEEFLNSAPAGEHRVPLESESDPIAINYTSGTTGMPKGVQYH
;
A
#
# COMPACT_ATOMS: atom_id res chain seq x y z
N LEU A 1 -1.48 -2.53 -4.12
CA LEU A 1 -1.00 -1.21 -3.69
C LEU A 1 -2.06 -0.58 -2.81
N VAL A 2 -1.70 -0.26 -1.56
CA VAL A 2 -2.53 0.54 -0.66
C VAL A 2 -1.97 1.97 -0.69
N PHE A 3 -2.81 2.97 -0.87
CA PHE A 3 -2.39 4.37 -0.97
C PHE A 3 -3.47 5.30 -0.43
N ASP A 4 -3.07 6.48 0.04
CA ASP A 4 -4.01 7.54 0.45
C ASP A 4 -4.78 8.08 -0.76
N SER A 5 -6.08 8.29 -0.62
CA SER A 5 -6.97 8.78 -1.70
C SER A 5 -6.49 10.11 -2.30
N GLU A 6 -5.73 10.91 -1.57
CA GLU A 6 -5.11 12.15 -2.08
C GLU A 6 -4.19 11.90 -3.29
N TYR A 7 -3.58 10.71 -3.40
CA TYR A 7 -2.66 10.36 -4.48
C TYR A 7 -3.32 9.72 -5.69
N ALA A 8 -4.66 9.66 -5.76
CA ALA A 8 -5.38 8.99 -6.84
C ALA A 8 -4.98 9.47 -8.25
N GLU A 9 -4.73 10.77 -8.42
CA GLU A 9 -4.27 11.34 -9.70
C GLU A 9 -2.89 10.79 -10.11
N ILE A 10 -1.94 10.74 -9.17
CA ILE A 10 -0.60 10.21 -9.42
C ILE A 10 -0.68 8.73 -9.76
N ILE A 11 -1.42 7.95 -8.97
CA ILE A 11 -1.60 6.51 -9.20
C ILE A 11 -2.28 6.27 -10.55
N ASN A 12 -3.29 7.05 -10.92
CA ASN A 12 -3.97 6.93 -12.20
C ASN A 12 -3.01 7.13 -13.40
N GLN A 13 -2.02 8.02 -13.26
CA GLN A 13 -1.02 8.27 -14.31
C GLN A 13 -0.01 7.13 -14.48
N ILE A 14 0.32 6.41 -13.40
CA ILE A 14 1.37 5.37 -13.40
C ILE A 14 0.82 3.94 -13.34
N LYS A 15 -0.48 3.72 -13.15
CA LYS A 15 -1.06 2.39 -12.92
C LYS A 15 -0.74 1.38 -14.03
N ASP A 16 -0.63 1.86 -15.27
CA ASP A 16 -0.32 1.02 -16.44
C ASP A 16 1.15 0.59 -16.46
N ASP A 17 2.03 1.31 -15.75
CA ASP A 17 3.45 0.99 -15.55
C ASP A 17 3.71 0.08 -14.33
N LEU A 18 2.64 -0.34 -13.62
CA LEU A 18 2.71 -1.20 -12.42
C LEU A 18 2.21 -2.63 -12.70
N PRO A 19 2.85 -3.41 -13.60
CA PRO A 19 2.29 -4.67 -14.12
C PRO A 19 2.12 -5.76 -13.07
N ASN A 20 2.82 -5.66 -11.94
CA ASN A 20 2.74 -6.63 -10.84
C ASN A 20 1.68 -6.28 -9.78
N ILE A 21 1.02 -5.12 -9.89
CA ILE A 21 -0.03 -4.70 -8.96
C ILE A 21 -1.38 -5.17 -9.47
N THR A 22 -1.98 -6.13 -8.74
CA THR A 22 -3.28 -6.72 -9.11
C THR A 22 -4.47 -6.09 -8.41
N LYS A 23 -4.23 -5.33 -7.34
CA LYS A 23 -5.28 -4.67 -6.55
C LYS A 23 -4.84 -3.32 -6.03
N PHE A 24 -5.72 -2.35 -6.16
CA PHE A 24 -5.58 -1.00 -5.62
C PHE A 24 -6.58 -0.84 -4.47
N VAL A 25 -6.15 -0.28 -3.35
CA VAL A 25 -6.98 -0.03 -2.16
C VAL A 25 -6.73 1.40 -1.72
N GLN A 26 -7.79 2.17 -1.52
CA GLN A 26 -7.72 3.58 -1.16
C GLN A 26 -7.95 3.76 0.35
N VAL A 27 -7.00 4.39 1.04
CA VAL A 27 -7.19 4.85 2.41
C VAL A 27 -7.87 6.22 2.34
N VAL A 28 -9.05 6.35 2.94
CA VAL A 28 -9.85 7.57 2.93
C VAL A 28 -9.79 8.20 4.33
N ASP A 29 -9.04 9.29 4.46
CA ASP A 29 -8.97 10.08 5.70
C ASP A 29 -9.59 11.47 5.50
N THR A 30 -8.82 12.40 4.93
CA THR A 30 -9.29 13.78 4.67
C THR A 30 -9.78 14.00 3.24
N PHE A 31 -9.30 13.20 2.28
CA PHE A 31 -9.70 13.24 0.89
C PHE A 31 -10.73 12.14 0.59
N PRO A 32 -11.81 12.44 -0.16
CA PRO A 32 -12.80 11.42 -0.51
C PRO A 32 -12.20 10.36 -1.44
N LYS A 33 -12.81 9.17 -1.43
CA LYS A 33 -12.49 8.12 -2.42
C LYS A 33 -12.63 8.67 -3.84
N SER A 34 -11.65 8.35 -4.69
CA SER A 34 -11.63 8.77 -6.09
C SER A 34 -12.09 7.65 -7.02
N ASP A 35 -12.88 8.00 -8.04
CA ASP A 35 -13.30 7.07 -9.09
C ASP A 35 -12.24 6.88 -10.19
N LEU A 36 -11.13 7.61 -10.15
CA LEU A 36 -10.05 7.52 -11.14
C LEU A 36 -9.31 6.18 -11.10
N VAL A 37 -9.24 5.57 -9.91
CA VAL A 37 -8.55 4.30 -9.68
C VAL A 37 -9.55 3.31 -9.10
N ALA A 38 -9.90 2.29 -9.89
CA ALA A 38 -10.82 1.25 -9.45
C ALA A 38 -10.26 0.49 -8.23
N GLY A 39 -11.08 0.36 -7.19
CA GLY A 39 -10.69 -0.36 -5.98
C GLY A 39 -11.66 -0.08 -4.82
N PRO A 40 -11.66 -0.96 -3.79
CA PRO A 40 -12.38 -0.69 -2.55
C PRO A 40 -11.69 0.42 -1.75
N GLU A 41 -12.46 1.04 -0.85
CA GLU A 41 -11.90 1.75 0.29
C GLU A 41 -11.26 0.73 1.28
N TYR A 42 -10.36 1.17 2.15
CA TYR A 42 -9.61 0.32 3.06
C TYR A 42 -10.49 -0.51 4.02
N GLU A 43 -11.49 0.08 4.68
CA GLU A 43 -12.40 -0.66 5.55
C GLU A 43 -13.31 -1.61 4.74
N GLU A 44 -13.75 -1.20 3.55
CA GLU A 44 -14.45 -2.12 2.62
C GLU A 44 -13.58 -3.34 2.28
N PHE A 45 -12.28 -3.12 2.06
CA PHE A 45 -11.32 -4.18 1.78
C PHE A 45 -11.13 -5.11 2.97
N LEU A 46 -10.95 -4.58 4.19
CA LEU A 46 -10.83 -5.38 5.41
C LEU A 46 -12.07 -6.23 5.66
N ASN A 47 -13.27 -5.65 5.50
CA ASN A 47 -14.54 -6.36 5.67
C ASN A 47 -14.77 -7.48 4.63
N SER A 48 -14.06 -7.45 3.50
CA SER A 48 -14.12 -8.50 2.47
C SER A 48 -13.24 -9.72 2.78
N ALA A 49 -12.42 -9.67 3.84
CA ALA A 49 -11.52 -10.76 4.20
C ALA A 49 -12.31 -12.03 4.60
N PRO A 50 -11.88 -13.23 4.15
CA PRO A 50 -12.46 -14.49 4.62
C PRO A 50 -12.35 -14.62 6.15
N ALA A 51 -13.17 -15.46 6.77
CA ALA A 51 -12.98 -15.79 8.18
C ALA A 51 -11.65 -16.56 8.38
N GLY A 52 -10.96 -16.29 9.48
CA GLY A 52 -9.71 -16.96 9.85
C GLY A 52 -8.56 -15.98 10.11
N GLU A 53 -7.37 -16.55 10.28
CA GLU A 53 -6.14 -15.79 10.52
C GLU A 53 -5.39 -15.54 9.21
N HIS A 54 -5.13 -14.27 8.90
CA HIS A 54 -4.46 -13.83 7.66
C HIS A 54 -3.05 -13.30 7.94
N ARG A 55 -2.29 -14.01 8.78
CA ARG A 55 -0.89 -13.67 9.07
C ARG A 55 0.04 -14.70 8.47
N VAL A 56 1.20 -14.26 8.03
CA VAL A 56 2.33 -15.13 7.71
C VAL A 56 3.14 -15.31 9.01
N PRO A 57 3.39 -16.54 9.47
CA PRO A 57 4.23 -16.75 10.64
C PRO A 57 5.67 -16.33 10.35
N LEU A 58 6.33 -15.75 11.35
CA LEU A 58 7.76 -15.47 11.32
C LEU A 58 8.50 -16.65 11.97
N GLU A 59 9.67 -16.99 11.42
CA GLU A 59 10.52 -18.05 11.96
C GLU A 59 11.49 -17.48 13.01
N SER A 60 11.82 -16.18 12.92
CA SER A 60 12.73 -15.47 13.80
C SER A 60 12.26 -14.03 14.07
N GLU A 61 12.62 -13.52 15.25
CA GLU A 61 12.47 -12.09 15.60
C GLU A 61 13.36 -11.17 14.74
N SER A 62 14.29 -11.74 13.96
CA SER A 62 15.15 -10.99 13.04
C SER A 62 14.68 -11.07 11.58
N ASP A 63 13.53 -11.70 11.31
CA ASP A 63 13.00 -11.81 9.96
C ASP A 63 12.54 -10.44 9.44
N PRO A 64 12.89 -10.05 8.21
CA PRO A 64 12.47 -8.77 7.67
C PRO A 64 10.95 -8.70 7.43
N ILE A 65 10.30 -7.68 7.96
CA ILE A 65 8.84 -7.49 7.85
C ILE A 65 8.44 -6.33 6.94
N ALA A 66 9.31 -5.31 6.78
CA ALA A 66 9.03 -4.13 5.99
C ALA A 66 10.33 -3.44 5.53
N ILE A 67 10.22 -2.69 4.44
CA ILE A 67 11.23 -1.72 4.00
C ILE A 67 10.53 -0.36 3.90
N ASN A 68 10.96 0.60 4.71
CA ASN A 68 10.47 1.98 4.61
C ASN A 68 11.45 2.83 3.79
N TYR A 69 10.94 3.46 2.75
CA TYR A 69 11.70 4.44 1.98
C TYR A 69 11.50 5.83 2.57
N THR A 70 12.60 6.52 2.84
CA THR A 70 12.60 7.92 3.29
C THR A 70 13.22 8.80 2.24
N SER A 71 12.75 10.05 2.15
CA SER A 71 13.13 10.97 1.07
C SER A 71 14.62 11.31 1.03
N GLY A 72 15.36 11.13 2.13
CA GLY A 72 16.79 11.44 2.19
C GLY A 72 17.09 12.94 2.00
N THR A 73 18.06 13.48 2.72
CA THR A 73 18.43 14.90 2.57
C THR A 73 19.28 15.18 1.33
N THR A 74 19.82 14.14 0.69
CA THR A 74 20.63 14.21 -0.54
C THR A 74 20.49 12.89 -1.34
N GLY A 75 19.97 12.96 -2.57
CA GLY A 75 19.99 11.83 -3.53
C GLY A 75 18.72 10.96 -3.56
N MET A 76 18.89 9.70 -4.01
CA MET A 76 17.80 8.73 -4.15
C MET A 76 17.24 8.31 -2.78
N PRO A 77 15.95 7.92 -2.69
CA PRO A 77 15.35 7.42 -1.45
C PRO A 77 16.15 6.27 -0.85
N LYS A 78 16.30 6.28 0.48
CA LYS A 78 16.99 5.22 1.23
C LYS A 78 15.97 4.27 1.84
N GLY A 79 16.17 2.97 1.64
CA GLY A 79 15.37 1.92 2.25
C GLY A 79 15.92 1.52 3.62
N VAL A 80 15.05 1.52 4.64
CA VAL A 80 15.34 1.01 5.99
C VAL A 80 14.58 -0.29 6.18
N GLN A 81 15.29 -1.37 6.47
CA GLN A 81 14.70 -2.67 6.78
C GLN A 81 14.29 -2.72 8.26
N TYR A 82 13.11 -3.25 8.52
CA TYR A 82 12.61 -3.56 9.87
C TYR A 82 12.51 -5.08 10.05
N HIS A 83 12.75 -5.53 11.28
CA HIS A 83 12.57 -6.90 11.74
C HIS A 83 11.67 -6.92 12.98
#